data_AF-A0AAV4E9Z1-F1
#
_entry.id   AF-A0AAV4E9Z1-F1
#
_cell.length_a   1.000
_cell.length_b   1.000
_cell.length_c   1.000
_cell.angle_alpha   90.00
_cell.angle_beta   90.00
_cell.angle_gamma   90.00
#
_symmetry.space_group_name_H-M   'P 1'
#
loop_
_entity.id
_entity.type
_entity.pdbx_description
1 polymer ?
#
loop_
_entity_poly.entity_id
_entity_poly.type
_entity_poly.pdbx_seq_one_letter_code
_entity_poly.pdbx_strand_id
1 'polypeptide(L)'
;MNNIHVFYKYLGATLHEDGSSTVEVRTRIALATAAFAKLGKIWKSSINFKAKHKLFRSLVISILKYGCEMWTLLADRERRIQVLENKCLKKLLRISYEDHVTNESVRELVVA
;
A
#
# COMPACT_ATOMS: atom_id res chain seq x y z
N MET A 1 37.36 2.47 5.59
CA MET A 1 36.70 1.23 6.04
C MET A 1 35.40 1.11 5.27
N ASN A 2 35.36 0.21 4.29
CA ASN A 2 34.18 0.01 3.45
C ASN A 2 33.13 -0.74 4.28
N ASN A 3 32.13 -0.03 4.79
CA ASN A 3 30.95 -0.65 5.40
C ASN A 3 30.12 -1.28 4.29
N ILE A 4 30.45 -2.53 3.96
CA ILE A 4 29.63 -3.38 3.11
C ILE A 4 28.41 -3.74 3.96
N HIS A 5 27.32 -2.96 3.84
CA HIS A 5 26.02 -3.40 4.33
C HIS A 5 25.67 -4.69 3.58
N VAL A 6 25.70 -5.83 4.28
CA VAL A 6 25.38 -7.13 3.68
C VAL A 6 23.86 -7.18 3.47
N PHE A 7 23.43 -7.10 2.21
CA PHE A 7 22.03 -7.22 1.83
C PHE A 7 21.72 -8.69 1.54
N TYR A 8 20.97 -9.37 2.42
CA TYR A 8 20.55 -10.74 2.13
C TYR A 8 19.23 -10.71 1.35
N LYS A 9 19.23 -11.29 0.15
CA LYS A 9 18.02 -11.37 -0.70
C LYS A 9 17.34 -12.71 -0.48
N TYR A 10 16.27 -12.72 0.31
CA TYR A 10 15.47 -13.91 0.57
C TYR A 10 14.08 -13.75 -0.05
N LEU A 11 13.70 -14.67 -0.96
CA LEU A 11 12.39 -14.66 -1.64
C LEU A 11 12.02 -13.30 -2.28
N GLY A 12 13.01 -12.50 -2.71
CA GLY A 12 12.75 -11.18 -3.30
C GLY A 12 12.46 -10.06 -2.28
N ALA A 13 12.56 -10.35 -0.99
CA ALA A 13 12.71 -9.37 0.09
C ALA A 13 14.20 -9.14 0.39
N THR A 14 14.56 -7.90 0.72
CA THR A 14 15.93 -7.55 1.13
C THR A 14 15.96 -7.42 2.63
N LEU A 15 16.59 -8.39 3.30
CA LEU A 15 16.82 -8.36 4.73
C LEU A 15 18.10 -7.56 5.00
N HIS A 16 17.96 -6.55 5.85
CA HIS A 16 19.10 -5.81 6.37
C HIS A 16 19.64 -6.50 7.64
N GLU A 17 20.95 -6.41 7.85
CA GLU A 17 21.66 -7.00 8.99
C GLU A 17 21.18 -6.46 10.35
N ASP A 18 20.58 -5.26 10.37
CA ASP A 18 19.93 -4.64 11.53
C ASP A 18 18.48 -5.14 11.77
N GLY A 19 17.98 -6.06 10.94
CA GLY A 19 16.59 -6.52 10.95
C GLY A 19 15.58 -5.45 10.54
N SER A 20 16.02 -4.31 10.00
CA SER A 20 15.11 -3.21 9.67
C SER A 20 14.34 -3.49 8.38
N SER A 21 13.07 -3.86 8.52
CA SER A 21 12.14 -3.93 7.39
C SER A 21 11.66 -2.56 6.90
N THR A 22 12.21 -1.47 7.44
CA THR A 22 11.83 -0.09 7.10
C THR A 22 12.13 0.25 5.64
N VAL A 23 13.27 -0.21 5.11
CA VAL A 23 13.64 0.01 3.70
C VAL A 23 12.71 -0.77 2.78
N GLU A 24 12.38 -2.01 3.14
CA GLU A 24 11.45 -2.81 2.35
C GLU A 24 10.03 -2.22 2.36
N VAL A 25 9.50 -1.81 3.53
CA VAL A 25 8.20 -1.12 3.65
C VAL A 25 8.14 0.10 2.73
N ARG A 26 9.18 0.95 2.74
CA ARG A 26 9.27 2.12 1.86
C ARG A 26 9.28 1.73 0.38
N THR A 27 10.00 0.68 0.04
CA THR A 27 10.09 0.16 -1.34
C THR A 27 8.73 -0.35 -1.81
N ARG A 28 8.02 -1.14 -0.99
CA ARG A 28 6.67 -1.63 -1.30
C ARG A 28 5.65 -0.51 -1.42
N ILE A 29 5.70 0.50 -0.54
CA ILE A 29 4.87 1.71 -0.65
C ILE A 29 5.11 2.42 -1.98
N ALA A 30 6.36 2.59 -2.41
CA ALA A 30 6.69 3.21 -3.68
C ALA A 30 6.17 2.39 -4.87
N LEU A 31 6.37 1.07 -4.86
CA LEU A 31 5.88 0.16 -5.90
C LEU A 31 4.34 0.16 -5.98
N ALA A 32 3.66 0.07 -4.85
CA ALA A 32 2.20 0.11 -4.77
C ALA A 32 1.64 1.45 -5.26
N THR A 33 2.30 2.56 -4.89
CA THR A 33 1.93 3.91 -5.37
C THR A 33 2.09 4.02 -6.88
N ALA A 34 3.18 3.50 -7.44
CA ALA A 34 3.42 3.49 -8.88
C ALA A 34 2.40 2.61 -9.62
N ALA A 35 2.09 1.41 -9.10
CA ALA A 35 1.08 0.52 -9.65
C ALA A 35 -0.31 1.19 -9.65
N PHE A 36 -0.68 1.84 -8.56
CA PHE A 36 -1.91 2.62 -8.48
C PHE A 36 -1.93 3.76 -9.49
N ALA A 37 -0.84 4.52 -9.62
CA ALA A 37 -0.74 5.62 -10.59
C ALA A 37 -0.90 5.15 -12.04
N LYS A 38 -0.28 4.00 -12.39
CA LYS A 38 -0.37 3.39 -13.74
C LYS A 38 -1.82 3.08 -14.14
N LEU A 39 -2.67 2.73 -13.18
CA LEU A 39 -4.09 2.43 -13.38
C LEU A 39 -4.99 3.68 -13.33
N GLY A 40 -4.41 4.90 -13.36
CA GLY A 40 -5.13 6.17 -13.25
C GLY A 40 -6.31 6.35 -14.21
N LYS A 41 -6.20 5.84 -15.45
CA LYS A 41 -7.30 5.86 -16.44
C LYS A 41 -8.49 5.01 -15.99
N ILE A 42 -8.23 3.85 -15.39
CA ILE A 42 -9.25 2.93 -14.87
C ILE A 42 -9.96 3.57 -13.66
N TRP A 43 -9.23 4.23 -12.77
CA TRP A 43 -9.84 4.89 -11.62
C TRP A 43 -10.83 5.99 -12.02
N LYS A 44 -10.51 6.71 -13.10
CA LYS A 44 -11.35 7.79 -13.66
C LYS A 44 -12.52 7.28 -14.52
N SER A 45 -12.50 6.04 -15.00
CA SER A 45 -13.54 5.50 -15.89
C SER A 45 -14.90 5.33 -15.19
N SER A 46 -15.95 5.01 -15.96
CA SER A 46 -17.30 4.72 -15.48
C SER A 46 -17.49 3.28 -14.96
N ILE A 47 -16.42 2.49 -14.85
CA ILE A 47 -16.48 1.11 -14.35
C ILE A 47 -17.05 1.09 -12.92
N ASN A 48 -17.87 0.07 -12.62
CA ASN A 48 -18.42 -0.15 -11.27
C ASN A 48 -17.31 -0.17 -10.21
N PHE A 49 -17.57 0.50 -9.08
CA PHE A 49 -16.71 0.50 -7.91
C PHE A 49 -16.27 -0.91 -7.49
N LYS A 50 -17.18 -1.90 -7.46
CA LYS A 50 -16.86 -3.28 -7.06
C LYS A 50 -15.73 -3.89 -7.91
N ALA A 51 -15.73 -3.63 -9.22
CA ALA A 51 -14.70 -4.12 -10.13
C ALA A 51 -13.36 -3.37 -9.93
N LYS A 52 -13.43 -2.05 -9.75
CA LYS A 52 -12.24 -1.23 -9.43
C LYS A 52 -11.62 -1.62 -8.09
N HIS A 53 -12.44 -1.89 -7.08
CA HIS A 53 -12.01 -2.32 -5.76
C HIS A 53 -11.35 -3.71 -5.82
N LYS A 54 -11.91 -4.63 -6.61
CA LYS A 54 -11.27 -5.94 -6.88
C LYS A 54 -9.88 -5.77 -7.50
N LEU A 55 -9.73 -4.91 -8.51
CA LEU A 55 -8.43 -4.60 -9.14
C LEU A 55 -7.45 -3.95 -8.16
N PHE A 56 -7.92 -3.00 -7.35
CA PHE A 56 -7.12 -2.37 -6.32
C PHE A 56 -6.58 -3.40 -5.31
N ARG A 57 -7.43 -4.30 -4.83
CA ARG A 57 -7.03 -5.37 -3.90
C ARG A 57 -6.05 -6.36 -4.55
N SER A 58 -6.27 -6.75 -5.81
CA SER A 58 -5.44 -7.76 -6.45
C SER A 58 -4.09 -7.24 -6.93
N LEU A 59 -3.98 -5.95 -7.27
CA LEU A 59 -2.76 -5.39 -7.88
C LEU A 59 -1.98 -4.46 -6.95
N VAL A 60 -2.66 -3.68 -6.09
CA VAL A 60 -2.00 -2.66 -5.26
C VAL A 60 -1.82 -3.17 -3.84
N ILE A 61 -2.87 -3.72 -3.25
CA ILE A 61 -2.80 -4.26 -1.88
C ILE A 61 -1.91 -5.51 -1.83
N SER A 62 -1.91 -6.35 -2.86
CA SER A 62 -1.01 -7.51 -2.95
C SER A 62 0.46 -7.11 -2.90
N ILE A 63 0.86 -6.05 -3.63
CA ILE A 63 2.23 -5.49 -3.60
C ILE A 63 2.55 -4.95 -2.21
N LEU A 64 1.61 -4.23 -1.59
CA LEU A 64 1.82 -3.59 -0.30
C LEU A 64 1.95 -4.61 0.84
N LYS A 65 1.17 -5.70 0.79
CA LYS A 65 1.14 -6.76 1.81
C LYS A 65 2.21 -7.83 1.61
N TYR A 66 2.82 -7.89 0.43
CA TYR A 66 3.90 -8.85 0.17
C TYR A 66 5.07 -8.61 1.12
N GLY A 67 5.45 -9.63 1.89
CA GLY A 67 6.52 -9.54 2.89
C GLY A 67 6.11 -8.97 4.25
N CYS A 68 4.86 -8.48 4.41
CA CYS A 68 4.37 -8.03 5.73
C CYS A 68 4.39 -9.14 6.79
N GLU A 69 4.22 -10.41 6.37
CA GLU A 69 4.31 -11.58 7.26
C GLU A 69 5.72 -11.82 7.80
N MET A 70 6.75 -11.39 7.06
CA MET A 70 8.16 -11.52 7.43
C MET A 70 8.70 -10.28 8.14
N TRP A 71 7.94 -9.18 8.15
CA TRP A 71 8.31 -7.97 8.87
C TRP A 71 7.86 -8.10 10.32
N THR A 72 8.74 -7.75 11.27
CA THR A 72 8.28 -7.44 12.62
C THR A 72 7.29 -6.28 12.50
N LEU A 73 6.00 -6.54 12.68
CA LEU A 73 4.94 -5.55 12.52
C LEU A 73 5.02 -4.53 13.66
N LEU A 74 5.79 -3.46 13.44
CA LEU A 74 5.77 -2.29 14.30
C LEU A 74 4.54 -1.43 13.95
N ALA A 75 3.90 -0.85 14.96
CA ALA A 75 2.71 0.00 14.78
C ALA A 75 2.93 1.14 13.77
N ASP A 76 4.14 1.70 13.67
CA ASP A 76 4.47 2.71 12.65
C ASP A 76 4.34 2.18 11.21
N ARG A 77 4.75 0.93 10.98
CA ARG A 77 4.73 0.30 9.65
C ARG A 77 3.29 0.02 9.21
N GLU A 78 2.48 -0.51 10.13
CA GLU A 78 1.06 -0.72 9.88
C GLU A 78 0.35 0.62 9.57
N ARG A 79 0.64 1.66 10.36
CA ARG A 79 0.09 3.00 10.12
C ARG A 79 0.42 3.52 8.72
N ARG A 80 1.66 3.36 8.24
CA ARG A 80 2.05 3.78 6.88
C ARG A 80 1.29 3.04 5.78
N ILE A 81 1.08 1.75 5.96
CA ILE A 81 0.29 0.91 5.04
C ILE A 81 -1.16 1.41 5.02
N GLN A 82 -1.76 1.60 6.19
CA GLN A 82 -3.15 2.08 6.32
C GLN A 82 -3.34 3.48 5.71
N VAL A 83 -2.36 4.38 5.86
CA VAL A 83 -2.40 5.72 5.26
C VAL A 83 -2.45 5.63 3.73
N LEU A 84 -1.61 4.79 3.12
CA LEU A 84 -1.61 4.61 1.67
C LEU A 84 -2.93 3.99 1.18
N GLU A 85 -3.41 2.95 1.87
CA GLU A 85 -4.66 2.28 1.54
C GLU A 85 -5.85 3.25 1.59
N ASN A 86 -6.01 4.00 2.69
CA ASN A 86 -7.07 5.00 2.84
C ASN A 86 -6.98 6.08 1.74
N LYS A 87 -5.77 6.55 1.40
CA LYS A 87 -5.58 7.55 0.33
C LYS A 87 -6.02 7.01 -1.03
N CYS A 88 -5.70 5.75 -1.34
CA CYS A 88 -6.14 5.09 -2.57
C CYS A 88 -7.66 4.87 -2.59
N LEU A 89 -8.26 4.43 -1.48
CA LEU A 89 -9.70 4.20 -1.36
C LEU A 89 -10.51 5.48 -1.52
N LYS A 90 -10.12 6.58 -0.87
CA LYS A 90 -10.76 7.89 -1.06
C LYS A 90 -10.77 8.30 -2.53
N LYS A 91 -9.64 8.12 -3.22
CA LYS A 91 -9.54 8.40 -4.66
C LYS A 91 -10.40 7.48 -5.53
N LEU A 92 -10.59 6.23 -5.12
CA LEU A 92 -11.44 5.26 -5.80
C LEU A 92 -12.94 5.59 -5.65
N LEU A 93 -13.32 6.05 -4.46
CA LEU A 93 -14.66 6.52 -4.10
C LEU A 93 -14.95 7.94 -4.56
N ARG A 94 -13.95 8.64 -5.13
CA ARG A 94 -14.02 10.06 -5.53
C ARG A 94 -14.33 11.01 -4.37
N ILE A 95 -13.92 10.63 -3.16
CA ILE A 95 -14.03 11.46 -1.96
C ILE A 95 -12.89 12.48 -1.97
N SER A 96 -13.26 13.76 -1.96
CA SER A 96 -12.37 14.90 -1.79
C SER A 96 -11.92 15.02 -0.33
N TYR A 97 -10.88 15.79 -0.10
CA TYR A 97 -10.50 16.19 1.26
C TYR A 97 -11.57 17.09 1.89
N GLU A 98 -12.28 17.88 1.08
CA GLU A 98 -13.33 18.82 1.48
C GLU A 98 -14.60 18.12 1.97
N ASP A 99 -14.80 16.84 1.63
CA ASP A 99 -15.96 16.07 2.09
C ASP A 99 -15.86 15.71 3.59
N HIS A 100 -14.70 15.98 4.23
CA HIS A 100 -14.44 15.72 5.65
C HIS A 100 -14.77 14.29 6.13
N VAL A 101 -14.74 13.31 5.21
CA VAL A 101 -15.05 11.91 5.52
C VAL A 101 -13.90 11.27 6.31
N THR A 102 -14.26 10.67 7.44
CA THR A 102 -13.35 9.94 8.33
C THR A 102 -12.82 8.68 7.66
N ASN A 103 -11.70 8.15 8.16
CA ASN A 103 -11.14 6.93 7.57
C ASN A 103 -12.00 5.70 7.89
N GLU A 104 -12.71 5.75 9.02
CA GLU A 104 -13.66 4.76 9.50
C GLU A 104 -14.85 4.66 8.54
N SER A 105 -15.47 5.79 8.20
CA SER A 105 -16.58 5.81 7.24
C SER A 105 -16.16 5.36 5.84
N VAL A 106 -14.93 5.69 5.41
CA VAL A 106 -14.39 5.15 4.14
C VAL A 106 -14.30 3.62 4.17
N ARG A 107 -13.96 3.01 5.31
CA ARG A 107 -13.89 1.55 5.43
C ARG A 107 -15.27 0.91 5.41
N GLU A 108 -16.25 1.53 6.06
CA GLU A 108 -17.64 1.06 6.04
C GLU A 108 -18.22 1.05 4.62
N LEU A 109 -17.98 2.12 3.84
CA LEU A 109 -18.42 2.22 2.44
C LEU A 109 -17.82 1.16 1.50
N VAL A 110 -16.68 0.58 1.88
CA VAL A 110 -16.00 -0.44 1.08
C VAL A 110 -16.51 -1.86 1.40
N VAL A 111 -17.08 -2.03 2.60
CA VAL A 111 -17.60 -3.30 3.12
C VAL A 111 -19.10 -3.46 2.84
N ALA A 112 -19.84 -2.34 2.75
CA ALA A 112 -21.23 -2.29 2.30
C ALA A 112 -21.41 -2.68 0.82
#